data_AF-W1WAJ8-F1
#
_entry.id   AF-W1WAJ8-F1
#
_cell.length_a   1.000
_cell.length_b   1.000
_cell.length_c   1.000
_cell.angle_alpha   90.00
_cell.angle_beta   90.00
_cell.angle_gamma   90.00
#
_symmetry.space_group_name_H-M   'P 1'
#
loop_
_entity.id
_entity.type
_entity.pdbx_description
1 polymer ?
#
loop_
_entity_poly.entity_id
_entity_poly.type
_entity_poly.pdbx_seq_one_letter_code
_entity_poly.pdbx_strand_id
1 'polypeptide(L)'
;REAISEGLCTREELFITSKLWVQDMVNQDIAAAGIEASLKKSGLEYFDLFLLHQAMRDYFSAWRALEDAYEEGKLKAIGVSNFYPHVLANFCETVRVKPMVNQVELHPYFAQPEALATMKYYNVQPEAWAPLGGGRHKPFENNLLQSIADAHQKSIS
;
A
#
# COMPACT_ATOMS: atom_id res chain seq x y z
N ARG A 1 18.92 3.27 -4.43
CA ARG A 1 20.14 3.11 -5.23
C ARG A 1 21.33 3.76 -4.53
N GLU A 2 21.30 5.07 -4.30
CA GLU A 2 22.40 5.82 -3.64
C GLU A 2 22.78 5.25 -2.27
N ALA A 3 21.82 5.08 -1.35
CA ALA A 3 22.09 4.48 -0.04
C ALA A 3 22.71 3.07 -0.09
N ILE A 4 22.41 2.29 -1.12
CA ILE A 4 23.01 0.96 -1.35
C ILE A 4 24.43 1.12 -1.90
N SER A 5 24.63 1.98 -2.90
CA SER A 5 25.95 2.22 -3.49
C SER A 5 26.94 2.86 -2.52
N GLU A 6 26.45 3.65 -1.55
CA GLU A 6 27.24 4.25 -0.47
C GLU A 6 27.53 3.26 0.67
N GLY A 7 26.95 2.06 0.63
CA GLY A 7 27.15 1.03 1.66
C GLY A 7 26.44 1.32 2.98
N LEU A 8 25.42 2.20 2.99
CA LEU A 8 24.61 2.49 4.19
C LEU A 8 23.65 1.35 4.55
N CYS A 9 23.28 0.53 3.56
CA CYS A 9 22.41 -0.64 3.70
C CYS A 9 22.61 -1.61 2.53
N THR A 10 22.23 -2.87 2.71
CA THR A 10 22.06 -3.84 1.62
C THR A 10 20.64 -3.79 1.06
N ARG A 11 20.41 -4.44 -0.09
CA ARG A 11 19.06 -4.49 -0.68
C ARG A 11 18.08 -5.23 0.23
N GLU A 12 18.54 -6.28 0.89
CA GLU A 12 17.74 -7.20 1.70
C GLU A 12 17.34 -6.59 3.06
N GLU A 13 18.05 -5.56 3.51
CA GLU A 13 17.70 -4.78 4.72
C GLU A 13 16.54 -3.80 4.48
N LEU A 14 16.19 -3.55 3.22
CA LEU A 14 15.16 -2.59 2.84
C LEU A 14 13.85 -3.29 2.50
N PHE A 15 12.74 -2.71 3.00
CA PHE A 15 11.41 -3.01 2.52
C PHE A 15 10.93 -1.88 1.61
N ILE A 16 10.89 -2.13 0.29
CA ILE A 16 10.55 -1.12 -0.72
C ILE A 16 9.15 -1.40 -1.29
N THR A 17 8.24 -0.47 -1.02
CA THR A 17 6.89 -0.46 -1.59
C THR A 17 6.80 0.46 -2.80
N SER A 18 6.18 -0.01 -3.88
CA SER A 18 5.78 0.83 -5.03
C SER A 18 4.34 0.58 -5.43
N LYS A 19 3.82 1.35 -6.39
CA LYS A 19 2.41 1.31 -6.78
C LYS A 19 2.22 1.41 -8.30
N LEU A 20 1.29 0.61 -8.85
CA LEU A 20 0.82 0.76 -10.22
C LEU A 20 -0.14 1.95 -10.31
N TRP A 21 0.14 2.89 -11.21
CA TRP A 21 -0.73 4.04 -11.42
C TRP A 21 -1.93 3.69 -12.31
N VAL A 22 -3.03 4.41 -12.12
CA VAL A 22 -4.32 4.13 -12.78
C VAL A 22 -4.27 4.17 -14.31
N GLN A 23 -3.28 4.84 -14.90
CA GLN A 23 -3.09 4.90 -16.35
C GLN A 23 -2.63 3.57 -16.94
N ASP A 24 -1.96 2.73 -16.13
CA ASP A 24 -1.45 1.42 -16.56
C ASP A 24 -2.44 0.30 -16.25
N MET A 25 -3.57 0.60 -15.62
CA MET A 25 -4.60 -0.38 -15.21
C MET A 25 -5.67 -0.59 -16.29
N VAL A 26 -5.26 -0.68 -17.56
CA VAL A 26 -6.17 -0.78 -18.72
C VAL A 26 -6.48 -2.22 -19.08
N ASN A 27 -5.47 -3.08 -19.00
CA ASN A 27 -5.55 -4.53 -19.19
C ASN A 27 -4.29 -5.17 -18.57
N GLN A 28 -4.17 -6.50 -18.67
CA GLN A 28 -3.07 -7.25 -18.07
C GLN A 28 -1.71 -6.90 -18.70
N ASP A 29 -1.63 -6.80 -20.03
CA ASP A 29 -0.37 -6.52 -20.74
C ASP A 29 0.21 -5.13 -20.40
N ILE A 30 -0.65 -4.10 -20.35
CA ILE A 30 -0.24 -2.75 -19.99
C ILE A 30 0.18 -2.69 -18.52
N ALA A 31 -0.53 -3.39 -17.63
CA ALA A 31 -0.17 -3.46 -16.22
C ALA A 31 1.20 -4.15 -16.03
N ALA A 32 1.45 -5.27 -16.73
CA ALA A 32 2.73 -5.94 -16.74
C ALA A 32 3.86 -5.01 -17.21
N ALA A 33 3.64 -4.26 -18.29
CA ALA A 33 4.60 -3.26 -18.76
C ALA A 33 4.85 -2.14 -17.73
N GLY A 34 3.83 -1.72 -16.98
CA GLY A 34 3.95 -0.73 -15.90
C GLY A 34 4.77 -1.24 -14.70
N ILE A 35 4.64 -2.52 -14.35
CA ILE A 35 5.48 -3.18 -13.32
C ILE A 35 6.95 -3.18 -13.77
N GLU A 36 7.23 -3.63 -15.00
CA GLU A 36 8.58 -3.66 -15.58
C GLU A 36 9.20 -2.25 -15.66
N ALA A 37 8.41 -1.26 -16.08
CA ALA A 37 8.86 0.13 -16.10
C ALA A 37 9.23 0.64 -14.70
N SER A 38 8.48 0.24 -13.68
CA SER A 38 8.74 0.60 -12.28
C SER A 38 10.02 -0.04 -11.74
N LEU A 39 10.25 -1.33 -12.03
CA LEU A 39 11.49 -2.04 -11.70
C LEU A 39 12.69 -1.40 -12.40
N LYS A 40 12.59 -1.15 -13.71
CA LYS A 40 13.64 -0.49 -14.49
C LYS A 40 13.96 0.92 -13.97
N LYS A 41 12.94 1.73 -13.68
CA LYS A 41 13.10 3.09 -13.17
C LYS A 41 13.75 3.11 -11.77
N SER A 42 13.36 2.19 -10.90
CA SER A 42 13.92 2.05 -9.55
C SER A 42 15.28 1.34 -9.53
N GLY A 43 15.57 0.55 -10.57
CA GLY A 43 16.80 -0.26 -10.73
C GLY A 43 16.90 -1.34 -9.70
N LEU A 44 15.74 -1.91 -9.38
CA LEU A 44 15.60 -3.02 -8.47
C LEU A 44 15.20 -4.23 -9.30
N GLU A 45 15.66 -5.40 -8.87
CA GLU A 45 15.24 -6.68 -9.44
C GLU A 45 13.87 -7.09 -8.91
N TYR A 46 13.50 -6.62 -7.71
CA TYR A 46 12.22 -6.89 -7.09
C TYR A 46 11.73 -5.75 -6.18
N PHE A 47 10.41 -5.70 -5.96
CA PHE A 47 9.78 -4.93 -4.89
C PHE A 47 9.33 -5.85 -3.76
N ASP A 48 9.41 -5.36 -2.52
CA ASP A 48 8.93 -6.09 -1.35
C ASP A 48 7.40 -6.08 -1.30
N LEU A 49 6.79 -4.95 -1.68
CA LEU A 49 5.35 -4.80 -1.82
C LEU A 49 5.02 -3.96 -3.06
N PHE A 50 4.03 -4.40 -3.83
CA PHE A 50 3.51 -3.63 -4.95
C PHE A 50 1.99 -3.51 -4.88
N LEU A 51 1.50 -2.28 -5.01
CA LEU A 51 0.09 -1.97 -4.78
C LEU A 51 -0.61 -1.51 -6.06
N LEU A 52 -1.85 -1.94 -6.28
CA LEU A 52 -2.76 -1.17 -7.15
C LEU A 52 -3.12 0.13 -6.44
N HIS A 53 -2.80 1.29 -7.02
CA HIS A 53 -2.94 2.57 -6.29
C HIS A 53 -4.42 2.98 -6.07
N GLN A 54 -5.33 2.58 -6.94
CA GLN A 54 -6.77 2.87 -6.82
C GLN A 54 -7.61 1.71 -7.36
N ALA A 55 -8.83 1.56 -6.85
CA ALA A 55 -9.85 0.67 -7.43
C ALA A 55 -10.51 1.31 -8.66
N MET A 56 -9.73 1.54 -9.73
CA MET A 56 -10.19 2.21 -10.95
C MET A 56 -9.82 1.40 -12.20
N ARG A 57 -10.50 1.69 -13.31
CA ARG A 57 -10.28 1.02 -14.61
C ARG A 57 -10.45 -0.51 -14.47
N ASP A 58 -9.68 -1.29 -15.20
CA ASP A 58 -9.70 -2.74 -15.14
C ASP A 58 -8.68 -3.25 -14.12
N TYR A 59 -8.95 -2.96 -12.84
CA TYR A 59 -8.09 -3.37 -11.74
C TYR A 59 -8.04 -4.90 -11.55
N PHE A 60 -9.01 -5.65 -12.08
CA PHE A 60 -8.97 -7.12 -12.09
C PHE A 60 -7.93 -7.65 -13.09
N SER A 61 -7.92 -7.12 -14.32
CA SER A 61 -6.86 -7.47 -15.27
C SER A 61 -5.49 -7.00 -14.82
N ALA A 62 -5.40 -5.81 -14.23
CA ALA A 62 -4.15 -5.34 -13.63
C ALA A 62 -3.68 -6.25 -12.47
N TRP A 63 -4.62 -6.75 -11.65
CA TRP A 63 -4.30 -7.68 -10.58
C TRP A 63 -3.71 -8.99 -11.10
N ARG A 64 -4.24 -9.55 -12.19
CA ARG A 64 -3.66 -10.75 -12.82
C ARG A 64 -2.18 -10.55 -13.17
N ALA A 65 -1.80 -9.37 -13.67
CA ALA A 65 -0.39 -9.05 -13.93
C ALA A 65 0.44 -9.00 -12.63
N LEU A 66 -0.13 -8.51 -11.52
CA LEU A 66 0.53 -8.54 -10.21
C LEU A 66 0.68 -9.97 -9.69
N GLU A 67 -0.33 -10.83 -9.87
CA GLU A 67 -0.26 -12.24 -9.50
C GLU A 67 0.85 -12.98 -10.28
N ASP A 68 0.92 -12.77 -11.60
CA ASP A 68 1.98 -13.36 -12.44
C ASP A 68 3.37 -12.87 -11.98
N ALA A 69 3.54 -11.56 -11.77
CA ALA A 69 4.81 -10.99 -11.32
C ALA A 69 5.20 -11.40 -9.88
N TYR A 70 4.21 -11.72 -9.04
CA TYR A 70 4.43 -12.33 -7.72
C TYR A 70 4.95 -13.76 -7.85
N GLU A 71 4.37 -14.57 -8.73
CA GLU A 71 4.82 -15.95 -8.99
C GLU A 71 6.21 -16.00 -9.64
N GLU A 72 6.53 -15.02 -10.48
CA GLU A 72 7.87 -14.83 -11.05
C GLU A 72 8.91 -14.32 -10.03
N GLY A 73 8.47 -13.92 -8.83
CA GLY A 73 9.35 -13.45 -7.75
C GLY A 73 9.83 -12.00 -7.89
N LYS A 74 9.31 -11.25 -8.87
CA LYS A 74 9.57 -9.81 -9.07
C LYS A 74 8.86 -8.96 -8.01
N LEU A 75 7.74 -9.43 -7.50
CA LEU A 75 7.00 -8.83 -6.39
C LEU A 75 7.00 -9.85 -5.24
N LYS A 76 7.47 -9.48 -4.03
CA LYS A 76 7.47 -10.40 -2.88
C LYS A 76 6.13 -10.45 -2.16
N ALA A 77 5.37 -9.36 -2.24
CA ALA A 77 4.00 -9.26 -1.80
C ALA A 77 3.22 -8.35 -2.75
N ILE A 78 1.92 -8.61 -2.88
CA ILE A 78 1.01 -7.81 -3.68
C ILE A 78 -0.17 -7.35 -2.83
N GLY A 79 -0.59 -6.11 -3.03
CA GLY A 79 -1.67 -5.51 -2.28
C GLY A 79 -2.41 -4.43 -3.06
N VAL A 80 -3.31 -3.75 -2.38
CA VAL A 80 -4.13 -2.69 -2.96
C VAL A 80 -4.00 -1.40 -2.15
N SER A 81 -4.51 -0.31 -2.69
CA SER A 81 -4.62 0.96 -1.98
C SER A 81 -5.95 1.60 -2.32
N ASN A 82 -6.59 2.20 -1.31
CA ASN A 82 -7.87 2.89 -1.41
C ASN A 82 -9.03 1.97 -1.83
N PHE A 83 -9.01 0.70 -1.42
CA PHE A 83 -10.14 -0.21 -1.61
C PHE A 83 -11.08 -0.10 -0.40
N TYR A 84 -12.27 0.45 -0.63
CA TYR A 84 -13.34 0.52 0.37
C TYR A 84 -13.85 -0.88 0.75
N PRO A 85 -14.51 -1.06 1.92
CA PRO A 85 -14.93 -2.38 2.43
C PRO A 85 -15.63 -3.28 1.40
N HIS A 86 -16.64 -2.75 0.72
CA HIS A 86 -17.41 -3.51 -0.28
C HIS A 86 -16.59 -3.87 -1.52
N VAL A 87 -15.69 -2.98 -1.96
CA VAL A 87 -14.79 -3.23 -3.08
C VAL A 87 -13.76 -4.30 -2.70
N LEU A 88 -13.15 -4.18 -1.53
CA LEU A 88 -12.17 -5.15 -1.03
C LEU A 88 -12.79 -6.53 -0.86
N ALA A 89 -14.00 -6.61 -0.31
CA ALA A 89 -14.72 -7.87 -0.15
C ALA A 89 -14.97 -8.56 -1.49
N ASN A 90 -15.57 -7.84 -2.45
CA ASN A 90 -15.78 -8.36 -3.81
C ASN A 90 -14.47 -8.83 -4.45
N PHE A 91 -13.41 -8.04 -4.29
CA PHE A 91 -12.11 -8.36 -4.85
C PHE A 91 -11.54 -9.66 -4.25
N CYS A 92 -11.52 -9.79 -2.93
CA CYS A 92 -10.99 -10.97 -2.23
C CYS A 92 -11.75 -12.27 -2.53
N GLU A 93 -13.04 -12.18 -2.89
CA GLU A 93 -13.85 -13.34 -3.28
C GLU A 93 -13.68 -13.75 -4.75
N THR A 94 -13.00 -12.92 -5.55
CA THR A 94 -12.87 -13.11 -7.00
C THR A 94 -11.46 -13.49 -7.45
N VAL A 95 -10.43 -12.91 -6.82
CA VAL A 95 -9.03 -13.08 -7.24
C VAL A 95 -8.41 -14.37 -6.71
N ARG A 96 -7.38 -14.86 -7.39
CA ARG A 96 -6.69 -16.10 -7.02
C ARG A 96 -5.81 -15.89 -5.79
N VAL A 97 -5.04 -14.79 -5.78
CA VAL A 97 -4.21 -14.39 -4.65
C VAL A 97 -4.87 -13.19 -3.97
N LYS A 98 -5.33 -13.37 -2.73
CA LYS A 98 -5.91 -12.28 -1.95
C LYS A 98 -4.85 -11.20 -1.68
N PRO A 99 -5.20 -9.89 -1.71
CA PRO A 99 -4.25 -8.84 -1.41
C PRO A 99 -3.73 -8.98 0.02
N MET A 100 -2.43 -8.84 0.20
CA MET A 100 -1.81 -8.99 1.53
C MET A 100 -1.90 -7.69 2.34
N VAL A 101 -2.02 -6.54 1.66
CA VAL A 101 -2.09 -5.20 2.23
C VAL A 101 -3.21 -4.41 1.55
N ASN A 102 -3.88 -3.53 2.31
CA ASN A 102 -4.68 -2.43 1.76
C ASN A 102 -4.23 -1.11 2.41
N GLN A 103 -3.58 -0.25 1.62
CA GLN A 103 -3.09 1.05 2.07
C GLN A 103 -4.20 2.11 1.95
N VAL A 104 -4.68 2.65 3.08
CA VAL A 104 -5.84 3.58 3.16
C VAL A 104 -5.57 4.81 4.04
N GLU A 105 -6.33 5.90 3.87
CA GLU A 105 -6.22 7.08 4.74
C GLU A 105 -6.67 6.70 6.15
N LEU A 106 -5.79 6.72 7.14
CA LEU A 106 -6.16 6.26 8.47
C LEU A 106 -5.49 7.11 9.53
N HIS A 107 -6.29 7.84 10.30
CA HIS A 107 -5.83 8.79 11.32
C HIS A 107 -6.91 9.02 12.38
N PRO A 108 -6.62 9.70 13.52
CA PRO A 108 -7.59 9.89 14.60
C PRO A 108 -8.95 10.49 14.16
N TYR A 109 -8.95 11.34 13.12
CA TYR A 109 -10.17 11.95 12.57
C TYR A 109 -10.90 11.09 11.52
N PHE A 110 -10.31 9.97 11.09
CA PHE A 110 -10.86 9.06 10.07
C PHE A 110 -10.40 7.63 10.35
N ALA A 111 -10.93 7.04 11.42
CA ALA A 111 -10.48 5.73 11.94
C ALA A 111 -11.03 4.51 11.19
N GLN A 112 -11.99 4.70 10.27
CA GLN A 112 -12.54 3.69 9.36
C GLN A 112 -12.78 2.28 9.97
N PRO A 113 -13.59 2.14 11.03
CA PRO A 113 -13.75 0.85 11.74
C PRO A 113 -14.27 -0.29 10.86
N GLU A 114 -15.18 0.00 9.92
CA GLU A 114 -15.69 -0.99 8.97
C GLU A 114 -14.59 -1.49 8.02
N ALA A 115 -13.73 -0.60 7.53
CA ALA A 115 -12.60 -0.98 6.68
C ALA A 115 -11.61 -1.88 7.43
N LEU A 116 -11.30 -1.54 8.69
CA LEU A 116 -10.45 -2.36 9.54
C LEU A 116 -11.07 -3.74 9.81
N ALA A 117 -12.38 -3.81 10.04
CA ALA A 117 -13.09 -5.07 10.24
C ALA A 117 -13.08 -5.96 8.98
N THR A 118 -13.33 -5.38 7.81
CA THR A 118 -13.26 -6.11 6.53
C THR A 118 -11.85 -6.59 6.24
N MET A 119 -10.84 -5.74 6.39
CA MET A 119 -9.43 -6.13 6.22
C MET A 119 -9.06 -7.29 7.15
N LYS A 120 -9.43 -7.22 8.43
CA LYS A 120 -9.23 -8.30 9.40
C LYS A 120 -9.91 -9.61 8.98
N TYR A 121 -11.16 -9.54 8.50
CA TYR A 121 -11.91 -10.73 8.06
C TYR A 121 -11.20 -11.46 6.89
N TYR A 122 -10.68 -10.71 5.92
CA TYR A 122 -9.98 -11.27 4.76
C TYR A 122 -8.48 -11.53 4.99
N ASN A 123 -7.97 -11.31 6.20
CA ASN A 123 -6.55 -11.39 6.54
C ASN A 123 -5.67 -10.45 5.68
N VAL A 124 -6.17 -9.23 5.44
CA VAL A 124 -5.49 -8.14 4.74
C VAL A 124 -4.92 -7.18 5.77
N GLN A 125 -3.62 -6.87 5.69
CA GLN A 125 -2.98 -5.94 6.62
C GLN A 125 -3.38 -4.49 6.27
N PRO A 126 -3.96 -3.72 7.22
CA PRO A 126 -4.13 -2.28 7.04
C PRO A 126 -2.78 -1.57 7.06
N GLU A 127 -2.56 -0.65 6.12
CA GLU A 127 -1.42 0.27 6.11
C GLU A 127 -1.93 1.71 6.01
N ALA A 128 -1.57 2.56 6.97
CA ALA A 128 -2.06 3.92 7.04
C ALA A 128 -1.25 4.87 6.14
N TRP A 129 -1.91 5.55 5.20
CA TRP A 129 -1.38 6.78 4.61
C TRP A 129 -1.99 8.01 5.28
N ALA A 130 -1.23 9.12 5.28
CA ALA A 130 -1.54 10.34 6.04
C ALA A 130 -1.97 10.08 7.50
N PRO A 131 -1.15 9.39 8.31
CA PRO A 131 -1.49 9.04 9.70
C PRO A 131 -1.77 10.25 10.60
N LEU A 132 -1.33 11.44 10.20
CA LEU A 132 -1.58 12.73 10.86
C LEU A 132 -2.54 13.63 10.05
N GLY A 133 -3.40 13.04 9.21
CA GLY A 133 -4.43 13.76 8.43
C GLY A 133 -3.89 14.73 7.37
N GLY A 134 -2.62 14.54 6.95
CA GLY A 134 -1.94 15.46 6.02
C GLY A 134 -1.85 16.90 6.55
N GLY A 135 -1.89 17.09 7.88
CA GLY A 135 -1.89 18.40 8.53
C GLY A 135 -3.24 19.14 8.51
N ARG A 136 -4.26 18.63 7.82
CA ARG A 136 -5.57 19.30 7.61
C ARG A 136 -6.34 19.57 8.91
N HIS A 137 -6.11 18.75 9.93
CA HIS A 137 -6.82 18.83 11.21
C HIS A 137 -5.99 19.45 12.34
N LYS A 138 -4.83 20.06 12.01
CA LYS A 138 -3.90 20.63 12.99
C LYS A 138 -3.63 19.67 14.16
N PRO A 139 -3.18 18.43 13.90
CA PRO A 139 -3.05 17.40 14.94
C PRO A 139 -2.18 17.86 16.11
N PHE A 140 -1.17 18.70 15.84
CA PHE A 140 -0.26 19.26 16.86
C PHE A 140 -0.90 20.32 17.77
N GLU A 141 -2.06 20.87 17.40
CA GLU A 141 -2.83 21.81 18.23
C GLU A 141 -3.99 21.10 18.97
N ASN A 142 -4.12 19.77 18.84
CA ASN A 142 -5.22 19.03 19.42
C ASN A 142 -4.96 18.70 20.90
N ASN A 143 -5.72 19.34 21.80
CA ASN A 143 -5.57 19.16 23.25
C ASN A 143 -5.66 17.70 23.73
N LEU A 144 -6.52 16.88 23.11
CA LEU A 144 -6.64 15.47 23.47
C LEU A 144 -5.37 14.71 23.09
N LEU A 145 -4.88 14.88 21.86
CA LEU A 145 -3.63 14.25 21.41
C LEU A 145 -2.44 14.73 22.24
N GLN A 146 -2.36 16.03 22.56
CA GLN A 146 -1.30 16.59 23.40
C GLN A 146 -1.34 16.01 24.81
N SER A 147 -2.52 15.90 25.43
CA SER A 147 -2.65 15.34 26.78
C SER A 147 -2.18 13.88 26.87
N ILE A 148 -2.42 13.07 25.82
CA ILE A 148 -1.95 11.70 25.73
C ILE A 148 -0.42 11.67 25.54
N ALA A 149 0.10 12.51 24.64
CA ALA A 149 1.53 12.61 24.37
C ALA A 149 2.33 13.00 25.64
N ASP A 150 1.85 13.99 26.39
CA ASP A 150 2.45 14.46 27.65
C ASP A 150 2.45 13.36 28.73
N ALA A 151 1.33 12.65 28.88
CA ALA A 151 1.19 11.55 29.83
C ALA A 151 2.20 10.40 29.59
N HIS A 152 2.67 10.26 28.35
CA HIS A 152 3.63 9.22 27.94
C HIS A 152 5.04 9.76 27.65
N GLN A 153 5.29 11.06 27.82
CA GLN A 153 6.55 11.73 27.45
C GLN A 153 6.94 11.47 25.99
N LYS A 154 5.94 11.56 25.09
CA LYS A 154 6.08 11.38 23.64
C LYS A 154 5.62 12.63 22.89
N SER A 155 5.90 12.66 21.60
CA SER A 155 5.32 13.61 20.66
C SER A 155 4.03 13.08 20.04
N ILE A 156 3.26 13.97 19.43
CA ILE A 156 2.12 13.60 18.58
C ILE A 156 2.60 12.95 17.26
N SER A 157 3.82 13.29 16.81
CA SER A 157 4.53 12.65 15.69
C SER A 157 5.31 11.41 16.12
#